data_AF-A0A535FDH7-F1
#
_entry.id   AF-A0A535FDH7-F1
#
_cell.length_a   1.000
_cell.length_b   1.000
_cell.length_c   1.000
_cell.angle_alpha   90.00
_cell.angle_beta   90.00
_cell.angle_gamma   90.00
#
_symmetry.space_group_name_H-M   'P 1'
#
loop_
_entity.id
_entity.type
_entity.pdbx_description
1 polymer ?
#
loop_
_entity_poly.entity_id
_entity_poly.type
_entity_poly.pdbx_seq_one_letter_code
_entity_poly.pdbx_strand_id
1 'polypeptide(L)'
;LLDASDIYPYEKVQVVNVSNGSRLETYTIAGARGSGVICLNGAAARLNSEGDIVIIISYGQYDEQEIRSLVPHVVFVDADNRITEVKHVPLIEMLPEASAETDAEPEVMYS
;
A
#
# COMPACT_ATOMS: atom_id res chain seq x y z
N LEU A 1 -0.50 -7.37 12.21
CA LEU A 1 -0.20 -7.06 10.79
C LEU A 1 -1.35 -6.26 10.22
N LEU A 2 -2.51 -6.87 9.91
CA LEU A 2 -3.71 -6.17 9.44
C LEU A 2 -4.04 -4.89 10.25
N ASP A 3 -4.24 -5.01 11.58
CA ASP A 3 -4.52 -3.85 12.44
C ASP A 3 -3.43 -2.77 12.41
N ALA A 4 -2.16 -3.16 12.27
CA ALA A 4 -1.05 -2.21 12.29
C ALA A 4 -0.92 -1.46 10.97
N SER A 5 -1.26 -2.11 9.86
CA SER A 5 -1.23 -1.55 8.51
C SER A 5 -2.53 -0.85 8.11
N ASP A 6 -3.52 -0.80 9.01
CA ASP A 6 -4.88 -0.32 8.72
C ASP A 6 -5.52 -1.02 7.50
N ILE A 7 -5.34 -2.35 7.41
CA ILE A 7 -5.94 -3.17 6.36
C ILE A 7 -7.03 -4.04 6.98
N TYR A 8 -8.23 -3.98 6.43
CA TYR A 8 -9.40 -4.73 6.85
C TYR A 8 -9.43 -6.13 6.20
N PRO A 9 -10.05 -7.13 6.86
CA PRO A 9 -10.39 -8.39 6.21
C PRO A 9 -11.28 -8.17 4.98
N TYR A 10 -11.03 -8.94 3.92
CA TYR A 10 -11.69 -8.84 2.61
C TYR A 10 -11.39 -7.56 1.82
N GLU A 11 -10.47 -6.72 2.30
CA GLU A 11 -10.01 -5.56 1.56
C GLU A 11 -9.15 -5.97 0.37
N LYS A 12 -9.33 -5.27 -0.76
CA LYS A 12 -8.51 -5.46 -1.96
C LYS A 12 -7.10 -4.98 -1.69
N VAL A 13 -6.12 -5.84 -1.95
CA VAL A 13 -4.69 -5.53 -1.83
C VAL A 13 -3.93 -5.92 -3.10
N GLN A 14 -2.86 -5.22 -3.38
CA GLN A 14 -1.84 -5.66 -4.31
C GLN A 14 -0.72 -6.36 -3.54
N VAL A 15 -0.31 -7.53 -4.03
CA VAL A 15 0.86 -8.26 -3.54
C VAL A 15 1.93 -8.19 -4.61
N VAL A 16 3.09 -7.64 -4.25
CA VAL A 16 4.25 -7.57 -5.14
C VAL A 16 5.37 -8.42 -4.54
N ASN A 17 5.87 -9.37 -5.32
CA ASN A 17 6.90 -10.30 -4.89
C ASN A 17 8.27 -9.74 -5.27
N VAL A 18 9.10 -9.45 -4.27
CA VAL A 18 10.44 -8.89 -4.45
C VAL A 18 11.40 -9.96 -4.97
N SER A 19 11.22 -11.22 -4.55
CA SER A 19 12.08 -12.33 -4.96
C SER A 19 12.00 -12.64 -6.46
N ASN A 20 10.81 -12.53 -7.05
CA ASN A 20 10.59 -12.97 -8.44
C ASN A 20 9.94 -11.93 -9.37
N GLY A 21 9.56 -10.76 -8.85
CA GLY A 21 8.99 -9.66 -9.63
C GLY A 21 7.52 -9.80 -10.00
N SER A 22 6.82 -10.85 -9.56
CA SER A 22 5.40 -11.02 -9.83
C SER A 22 4.55 -9.96 -9.10
N ARG A 23 3.41 -9.62 -9.71
CA ARG A 23 2.45 -8.65 -9.18
C ARG A 23 1.06 -9.20 -9.38
N LEU A 24 0.27 -9.21 -8.32
CA LEU A 24 -1.12 -9.65 -8.37
C LEU A 24 -1.99 -8.80 -7.47
N GLU A 25 -3.27 -8.77 -7.78
CA GLU A 25 -4.30 -8.20 -6.90
C GLU A 25 -5.14 -9.33 -6.31
N THR A 26 -5.46 -9.21 -5.04
CA THR A 26 -6.29 -10.17 -4.32
C THR A 26 -6.98 -9.46 -3.15
N TYR A 27 -7.52 -10.23 -2.20
CA TYR A 27 -8.12 -9.71 -0.98
C TYR A 27 -7.51 -10.39 0.25
N THR A 28 -7.61 -9.74 1.40
CA THR A 28 -7.09 -10.28 2.67
C THR A 28 -8.08 -11.23 3.34
N ILE A 29 -7.56 -12.19 4.11
CA ILE A 29 -8.32 -12.99 5.07
C ILE A 29 -7.55 -12.93 6.39
N ALA A 30 -8.26 -12.73 7.50
CA ALA A 30 -7.63 -12.65 8.81
C ALA A 30 -7.00 -14.00 9.22
N GLY A 31 -5.70 -14.00 9.44
CA GLY A 31 -4.98 -15.10 10.11
C GLY A 31 -5.09 -15.01 11.63
N ALA A 32 -4.56 -16.03 12.32
CA ALA A 32 -4.49 -16.02 13.77
C ALA A 32 -3.63 -14.84 14.28
N ARG A 33 -4.14 -14.08 15.26
CA ARG A 33 -3.44 -12.92 15.83
C ARG A 33 -2.08 -13.33 16.40
N GLY A 34 -1.05 -12.55 16.05
CA GLY A 34 0.32 -12.77 16.53
C GLY A 34 1.07 -13.92 15.86
N SER A 35 0.46 -14.67 14.94
CA SER A 35 1.12 -15.80 14.28
C SER A 35 2.20 -15.42 13.28
N GLY A 36 2.20 -14.18 12.77
CA GLY A 36 3.07 -13.75 11.66
C GLY A 36 2.71 -14.42 10.32
N VAL A 37 1.57 -15.09 10.22
CA VAL A 37 1.22 -15.83 9.00
C VAL A 37 0.98 -14.87 7.83
N ILE A 38 1.67 -15.14 6.71
CA ILE A 38 1.38 -14.60 5.39
C ILE A 38 1.23 -15.80 4.46
N CYS A 39 0.02 -16.04 3.99
CA CYS A 39 -0.32 -17.23 3.21
C CYS A 39 -1.03 -16.82 1.92
N LEU A 40 -0.38 -17.08 0.79
CA LEU A 40 -0.92 -16.83 -0.54
C LEU A 40 -1.55 -18.12 -1.06
N ASN A 41 -2.88 -18.13 -1.13
CA ASN A 41 -3.66 -19.32 -1.44
C ASN A 41 -4.08 -19.37 -2.91
N GLY A 42 -4.42 -20.58 -3.38
CA GLY A 42 -5.04 -20.78 -4.69
C GLY A 42 -4.18 -20.27 -5.86
N ALA A 43 -4.75 -19.45 -6.74
CA ALA A 43 -4.04 -18.91 -7.90
C ALA A 43 -2.81 -18.06 -7.50
N ALA A 44 -2.86 -17.37 -6.34
CA ALA A 44 -1.73 -16.57 -5.86
C ALA A 44 -0.52 -17.43 -5.49
N ALA A 45 -0.73 -18.67 -5.02
CA ALA A 45 0.34 -19.63 -4.73
C ALA A 45 1.15 -20.02 -5.98
N ARG A 46 0.59 -19.85 -7.19
CA ARG A 46 1.32 -20.15 -8.44
C ARG A 46 2.37 -19.10 -8.80
N LEU A 47 2.31 -17.92 -8.17
CA LEU A 47 3.18 -16.78 -8.43
C LEU A 47 4.18 -16.54 -7.27
N ASN A 48 4.10 -17.33 -6.20
CA ASN A 48 4.84 -17.12 -4.96
C ASN A 48 5.26 -18.45 -4.37
N SER A 49 6.41 -18.49 -3.71
CA SER A 49 6.90 -19.65 -2.97
C SER A 49 7.05 -19.34 -1.49
N GLU A 50 7.04 -20.37 -0.65
CA GLU A 50 7.40 -20.21 0.76
C GLU A 50 8.79 -19.58 0.89
N GLY A 51 8.91 -18.57 1.77
CA GLY A 51 10.15 -17.82 1.97
C GLY A 51 10.35 -16.63 1.02
N ASP A 52 9.48 -16.43 0.03
CA ASP A 52 9.54 -15.22 -0.79
C ASP A 52 9.28 -13.96 0.03
N ILE A 53 10.01 -12.89 -0.28
CA ILE A 53 9.78 -11.56 0.29
C ILE A 53 8.71 -10.87 -0.56
N VAL A 54 7.63 -10.45 0.09
CA VAL A 54 6.52 -9.73 -0.56
C VAL A 54 6.25 -8.40 0.12
N ILE A 55 5.70 -7.46 -0.63
CA ILE A 55 5.11 -6.22 -0.12
C ILE A 55 3.61 -6.28 -0.40
N ILE A 56 2.80 -5.98 0.61
CA ILE A 56 1.34 -5.95 0.54
C ILE A 56 0.90 -4.49 0.64
N ILE A 57 0.10 -4.04 -0.33
CA ILE A 57 -0.29 -2.65 -0.47
C ILE A 57 -1.81 -2.58 -0.54
N SER A 58 -2.42 -1.75 0.32
CA SER A 58 -3.79 -1.27 0.10
C SER A 58 -3.76 0.12 -0.52
N TYR A 59 -4.75 0.40 -1.36
CA TYR A 59 -4.94 1.69 -2.01
C TYR A 59 -6.29 2.27 -1.61
N GLY A 60 -6.32 3.56 -1.31
CA GLY A 60 -7.55 4.34 -1.20
C GLY A 60 -7.67 5.33 -2.35
N GLN A 61 -8.90 5.64 -2.72
CA GLN A 61 -9.21 6.82 -3.53
C GLN A 61 -9.67 7.92 -2.60
N TYR A 62 -9.11 9.11 -2.79
CA TYR A 62 -9.36 10.29 -1.96
C TYR A 62 -9.56 11.48 -2.89
N ASP A 63 -10.39 12.43 -2.47
CA ASP A 63 -10.40 13.74 -3.10
C ASP A 63 -9.19 14.60 -2.67
N GLU A 64 -9.04 15.80 -3.25
CA GLU A 64 -7.90 16.68 -2.97
C GLU A 64 -7.85 17.19 -1.52
N GLN A 65 -8.99 17.31 -0.85
CA GLN A 65 -9.03 17.77 0.54
C GLN A 65 -8.70 16.62 1.50
N GLU A 66 -9.27 15.44 1.23
CA GLU A 66 -9.03 14.21 1.99
C GLU A 66 -7.56 13.77 1.90
N ILE A 67 -6.97 13.78 0.69
CA ILE A 67 -5.60 13.29 0.45
C ILE A 67 -4.56 14.10 1.22
N ARG A 68 -4.78 15.41 1.44
CA ARG A 68 -3.89 16.28 2.22
C ARG A 68 -3.84 15.91 3.70
N SER A 69 -4.88 15.24 4.19
CA SER A 69 -4.96 14.75 5.57
C SER A 69 -4.58 13.27 5.69
N LEU A 70 -4.24 12.60 4.58
CA LEU A 70 -3.89 11.18 4.59
C LEU A 70 -2.57 10.97 5.34
N VAL A 71 -2.59 10.01 6.26
CA VAL A 71 -1.39 9.52 6.97
C VAL A 71 -1.27 8.03 6.70
N PRO A 72 -0.52 7.60 5.68
CA PRO A 72 -0.34 6.18 5.39
C PRO A 72 0.34 5.43 6.53
N HIS A 73 -0.11 4.19 6.75
CA HIS A 73 0.47 3.28 7.73
C HIS A 73 1.51 2.38 7.04
N VAL A 74 2.79 2.58 7.36
CA VAL A 74 3.90 1.77 6.83
C VAL A 74 4.42 0.86 7.94
N VAL A 75 4.21 -0.45 7.79
CA VAL A 75 4.61 -1.46 8.77
C VAL A 75 5.83 -2.22 8.27
N PHE A 76 6.94 -2.13 9.01
CA PHE A 76 8.12 -2.93 8.78
C PHE A 76 8.09 -4.17 9.68
N VAL A 77 8.58 -5.29 9.15
CA VAL A 77 8.64 -6.57 9.86
C VAL A 77 10.02 -7.21 9.74
N ASP A 78 10.33 -8.13 10.65
CA ASP A 78 11.51 -9.01 10.57
C ASP A 78 11.23 -10.26 9.71
N ALA A 79 12.21 -11.17 9.66
CA ALA A 79 12.11 -12.42 8.89
C ALA A 79 11.05 -13.40 9.42
N ASP A 80 10.59 -13.23 10.66
CA ASP A 80 9.50 -14.01 11.26
C ASP A 80 8.16 -13.26 11.19
N ASN A 81 8.07 -12.21 10.36
CA ASN A 81 6.92 -11.33 10.20
C ASN A 81 6.47 -10.65 11.52
N ARG A 82 7.37 -10.45 12.47
CA ARG A 82 7.11 -9.64 13.67
C ARG A 82 7.38 -8.18 13.35
N ILE A 83 6.49 -7.31 13.82
CA ILE A 83 6.59 -5.87 13.59
C ILE A 83 7.84 -5.33 14.29
N THR A 84 8.71 -4.68 13.52
CA THR A 84 9.92 -4.01 14.02
C THR A 84 9.71 -2.51 14.13
N GLU A 85 8.92 -1.92 13.23
CA GLU A 85 8.65 -0.49 13.19
C GLU A 85 7.30 -0.23 12.53
N VAL A 86 6.58 0.78 13.03
CA VAL A 86 5.36 1.30 12.38
C VAL A 86 5.58 2.80 12.18
N LYS A 87 5.54 3.25 10.93
CA LYS A 87 5.65 4.67 10.56
C LYS A 87 4.32 5.19 10.09
N HIS A 88 3.94 6.33 10.64
CA HIS A 88 2.79 7.11 10.22
C HIS A 88 3.39 8.40 9.64
N VAL A 89 3.43 8.50 8.32
CA VAL A 89 4.08 9.64 7.66
C VAL A 89 3.00 10.45 6.97
N PRO A 90 2.62 11.63 7.48
CA PRO A 90 1.61 12.46 6.83
C PRO A 90 2.00 12.72 5.38
N LEU A 91 1.11 12.41 4.44
CA LEU A 91 1.39 12.56 3.01
C LEU A 91 1.78 14.01 2.67
N ILE A 92 1.21 14.98 3.37
CA ILE A 92 1.50 16.40 3.22
C ILE A 92 2.99 16.75 3.41
N GLU A 93 3.75 15.97 4.20
CA GLU A 93 5.19 16.16 4.38
C GLU A 93 6.00 15.69 3.16
N MET A 94 5.41 14.88 2.29
CA MET A 94 6.02 14.34 1.07
C MET A 94 5.50 15.01 -0.21
N LEU A 95 4.46 15.83 -0.11
CA LEU A 95 3.97 16.60 -1.25
C LEU A 95 4.93 17.78 -1.51
N PRO A 96 5.22 18.09 -2.78
CA PRO A 96 5.91 19.34 -3.08
C PRO A 96 5.09 20.51 -2.54
N GLU A 97 5.75 21.55 -2.01
CA GLU A 97 5.07 22.81 -1.73
C GLU A 97 4.34 23.22 -3.01
N ALA A 98 3.01 23.36 -2.91
CA ALA A 98 2.21 23.79 -4.04
C ALA A 98 2.83 25.08 -4.56
N SER A 99 3.44 25.04 -5.75
CA SER A 99 3.87 26.25 -6.42
C SER A 99 2.62 27.10 -6.57
N ALA A 100 2.57 28.23 -5.86
CA ALA A 100 1.69 29.30 -6.26
C ALA A 100 1.98 29.60 -7.73
N GLU A 101 0.93 29.86 -8.53
CA GLU A 101 0.90 30.22 -9.97
C GLU A 101 0.52 29.08 -10.93
N THR A 102 -0.49 29.18 -11.80
CA THR A 102 -1.45 30.25 -12.16
C THR A 102 -2.62 29.60 -12.90
N ASP A 103 -3.86 30.05 -12.65
CA ASP A 103 -5.02 29.85 -13.53
C ASP A 103 -4.77 30.54 -14.89
N ALA A 104 -3.91 29.98 -15.72
CA ALA A 104 -3.75 30.38 -17.11
C ALA A 104 -4.52 29.39 -17.98
N GLU A 105 -5.76 29.73 -18.30
CA GLU A 105 -6.51 29.12 -19.40
C GLU A 105 -5.64 29.13 -20.67
N PRO A 106 -5.50 28.01 -21.41
CA PRO A 106 -4.70 28.00 -22.62
C PRO A 106 -5.39 28.84 -23.70
N GLU A 107 -4.71 29.88 -24.18
CA GLU A 107 -5.15 30.69 -25.32
C GLU A 107 -5.08 29.83 -26.59
N VAL A 108 -6.24 29.33 -27.04
CA VAL A 108 -6.35 28.57 -28.30
C VAL A 108 -6.34 29.54 -29.47
N MET A 109 -5.19 29.69 -30.12
CA MET A 109 -5.07 30.34 -31.42
C MET A 109 -5.39 29.32 -32.53
N TYR A 110 -6.50 29.50 -33.23
CA TYR A 110 -6.77 28.79 -34.48
C TYR A 110 -6.07 29.51 -35.64
N SER A 111 -5.35 28.75 -36.48
CA SER A 111 -4.85 29.18 -37.79
C SER A 111 -5.88 28.93 -38.90
#